data_AF-A0A9N9GZM0-F1
#
_entry.id   AF-A0A9N9GZM0-F1
#
_cell.length_a   1.000
_cell.length_b   1.000
_cell.length_c   1.000
_cell.angle_alpha   90.00
_cell.angle_beta   90.00
_cell.angle_gamma   90.00
#
_symmetry.space_group_name_H-M   'P 1'
#
loop_
_entity.id
_entity.type
_entity.pdbx_description
1 polymer ?
#
loop_
_entity_poly.entity_id
_entity_poly.type
_entity_poly.pdbx_seq_one_letter_code
_entity_poly.pdbx_strand_id
1 'polypeptide(L)'
;MKPNNESLKGLYQYETLKHYDYKIPLSDIPYLPPNAIQQFHKTLIFFIKKQLPLHFKKTGKQTIKIPYSESQFIGVFGPWIQCYSPCKRKYTCSFKGQDADATMGMILQDNK
;
A
#
# COMPACT_ATOMS: atom_id res chain seq x y z
N MET A 1 -3.58 -32.17 14.45
CA MET A 1 -3.96 -31.26 15.56
C MET A 1 -4.27 -29.89 14.97
N LYS A 2 -5.52 -29.42 15.06
CA LYS A 2 -5.88 -28.05 14.67
C LYS A 2 -5.59 -27.14 15.87
N PRO A 3 -4.86 -26.02 15.74
CA PRO A 3 -4.65 -25.12 16.85
C PRO A 3 -5.97 -24.46 17.25
N ASN A 4 -6.17 -24.32 18.56
CA ASN A 4 -7.32 -23.67 19.19
C ASN A 4 -7.43 -22.20 18.71
N ASN A 5 -8.64 -21.75 18.38
CA ASN A 5 -8.92 -20.39 17.89
C ASN A 5 -8.57 -19.30 18.93
N GLU A 6 -8.48 -19.63 20.21
CA GLU A 6 -8.16 -18.66 21.27
C GLU A 6 -6.67 -18.37 21.38
N SER A 7 -5.79 -19.35 21.15
CA SER A 7 -4.34 -19.16 21.19
C SER A 7 -3.82 -18.33 20.01
N LEU A 8 -4.48 -18.42 18.85
CA LEU A 8 -4.22 -17.54 17.71
C LEU A 8 -4.57 -16.08 18.01
N LYS A 9 -5.64 -15.84 18.77
CA LYS A 9 -6.12 -14.50 19.12
C LYS A 9 -5.15 -13.81 20.08
N GLY A 10 -4.64 -14.53 21.07
CA GLY A 10 -3.61 -14.06 22.00
C GLY A 10 -2.27 -13.76 21.31
N LEU A 11 -1.84 -14.62 20.37
CA LEU A 11 -0.67 -14.36 19.53
C LEU A 11 -0.85 -13.13 18.64
N TYR A 12 -2.03 -12.96 18.03
CA TYR A 12 -2.34 -11.78 17.22
C TYR A 12 -2.28 -10.50 18.02
N GLN A 13 -2.83 -10.51 19.23
CA GLN A 13 -2.80 -9.36 20.13
C GLN A 13 -1.38 -9.07 20.62
N TYR A 14 -0.61 -10.11 20.94
CA TYR A 14 0.78 -10.00 21.36
C TYR A 14 1.69 -9.44 20.25
N GLU A 15 1.56 -9.93 19.02
CA GLU A 15 2.25 -9.39 17.86
C GLU A 15 1.80 -7.94 17.59
N THR A 16 0.50 -7.66 17.60
CA THR A 16 -0.01 -6.29 17.39
C THR A 16 0.52 -5.29 18.42
N LEU A 17 0.66 -5.69 19.68
CA LEU A 17 1.19 -4.82 20.76
C LEU A 17 2.72 -4.68 20.73
N LYS A 18 3.45 -5.73 20.33
CA LYS A 18 4.92 -5.68 20.22
C LYS A 18 5.44 -4.76 19.13
N HIS A 19 4.56 -4.36 18.23
CA HIS A 19 4.97 -3.75 17.00
C HIS A 19 4.15 -2.50 16.67
N TYR A 20 4.02 -1.61 17.64
CA TYR A 20 3.48 -0.28 17.42
C TYR A 20 4.27 0.54 16.38
N ASP A 21 5.53 0.18 16.12
CA ASP A 21 6.49 0.92 15.28
C ASP A 21 6.77 0.27 13.92
N TYR A 22 5.72 -0.22 13.23
CA TYR A 22 5.83 -0.82 11.90
C TYR A 22 6.04 0.18 10.74
N LYS A 23 6.80 1.26 10.98
CA LYS A 23 7.20 2.18 9.90
C LYS A 23 8.37 1.64 9.07
N ILE A 24 8.99 0.55 9.49
CA ILE A 24 10.23 0.05 8.92
C ILE A 24 9.94 -1.27 8.16
N PRO A 25 10.05 -1.28 6.82
CA PRO A 25 10.10 -2.51 6.03
C PRO A 25 11.27 -3.41 6.48
N LEU A 26 11.23 -4.71 6.17
CA LEU A 26 12.39 -5.59 6.42
C LEU A 26 13.66 -4.99 5.80
N SER A 27 14.78 -5.05 6.53
CA SER A 27 16.07 -4.48 6.13
C SER A 27 16.66 -5.08 4.85
N ASP A 28 16.13 -6.21 4.37
CA ASP A 28 16.65 -6.99 3.22
C ASP A 28 15.94 -6.72 1.89
N ILE A 29 15.17 -5.65 1.78
CA ILE A 29 14.42 -5.36 0.55
C ILE A 29 15.40 -4.82 -0.51
N PRO A 30 15.55 -5.50 -1.67
CA PRO A 30 16.49 -5.07 -2.68
C PRO A 30 16.09 -3.70 -3.23
N TYR A 31 17.06 -2.79 -3.26
CA TYR A 31 16.90 -1.45 -3.82
C TYR A 31 16.62 -1.55 -5.33
N LEU A 32 15.55 -0.89 -5.80
CA LEU A 32 15.29 -0.77 -7.23
C LEU A 32 15.96 0.47 -7.81
N PRO A 33 16.50 0.38 -9.03
CA PRO A 33 16.98 1.57 -9.72
C PRO A 33 15.81 2.55 -9.95
N PRO A 34 16.05 3.88 -9.87
CA PRO A 34 14.99 4.89 -10.00
C PRO A 34 14.14 4.75 -11.27
N ASN A 35 14.76 4.37 -12.39
CA ASN A 35 14.04 4.15 -13.65
C ASN A 35 12.99 3.03 -13.53
N ALA A 36 13.29 1.93 -12.83
CA ALA A 36 12.34 0.84 -12.64
C ALA A 36 11.15 1.26 -11.77
N ILE A 37 11.40 2.10 -10.76
CA ILE A 37 10.34 2.68 -9.91
C ILE A 37 9.43 3.56 -10.76
N GLN A 38 9.99 4.42 -11.62
CA GLN A 38 9.21 5.29 -12.52
C GLN A 38 8.37 4.49 -13.54
N GLN A 39 8.91 3.42 -14.13
CA GLN A 39 8.16 2.57 -15.05
C GLN A 39 6.97 1.89 -14.36
N PHE A 40 7.21 1.36 -13.17
CA PHE A 40 6.15 0.78 -12.34
C PHE A 40 5.09 1.82 -11.97
N HIS A 41 5.53 3.02 -11.58
CA HIS A 41 4.65 4.12 -11.24
C HIS A 41 3.71 4.52 -12.39
N LYS A 42 4.24 4.67 -13.61
CA LYS A 42 3.45 4.92 -14.82
C LYS A 42 2.45 3.80 -15.10
N THR A 43 2.87 2.55 -14.94
CA THR A 43 2.03 1.37 -15.11
C THR A 43 0.85 1.39 -14.12
N LEU A 44 1.12 1.70 -12.86
CA LEU A 44 0.12 1.82 -11.81
C LEU A 44 -0.91 2.93 -12.14
N ILE A 45 -0.45 4.11 -12.55
CA ILE A 45 -1.33 5.22 -12.97
C ILE A 45 -2.20 4.79 -14.15
N PHE A 46 -1.63 4.12 -15.16
CA PHE A 46 -2.38 3.61 -16.30
C PHE A 46 -3.51 2.68 -15.89
N PHE A 47 -3.24 1.73 -14.98
CA PHE A 47 -4.27 0.81 -14.47
C PHE A 47 -5.34 1.52 -13.66
N ILE A 48 -4.96 2.50 -12.83
CA ILE A 48 -5.91 3.31 -12.05
C ILE A 48 -6.83 4.10 -13.00
N LYS A 49 -6.25 4.83 -13.96
CA LYS A 49 -7.01 5.62 -14.96
C LYS A 49 -7.92 4.72 -15.82
N LYS A 50 -7.45 3.53 -16.22
CA LYS A 50 -8.26 2.54 -16.94
C LYS A 50 -9.46 2.04 -16.12
N GLN A 51 -9.32 1.91 -14.81
CA GLN A 51 -10.39 1.47 -13.89
C GLN A 51 -11.33 2.60 -13.47
N LEU A 52 -10.99 3.86 -13.75
CA LEU A 52 -11.81 5.05 -13.53
C LEU A 52 -12.44 5.55 -14.86
N PRO A 53 -13.47 4.90 -15.43
CA PRO A 53 -14.13 5.44 -16.62
C PRO A 53 -14.66 6.86 -16.44
N LEU A 54 -14.59 7.61 -17.53
CA LEU A 54 -14.95 9.04 -17.71
C LEU A 54 -16.35 9.45 -17.21
N HIS A 55 -17.22 8.51 -16.82
CA HIS A 55 -18.58 8.77 -16.34
C HIS A 55 -18.98 7.86 -15.17
N PHE A 56 -18.06 7.61 -14.25
CA PHE A 56 -18.32 6.68 -13.14
C PHE A 56 -19.37 7.23 -12.16
N LYS A 57 -20.61 6.71 -12.26
CA LYS A 57 -21.70 6.90 -11.29
C LYS A 57 -21.71 5.87 -10.16
N LYS A 58 -20.72 4.98 -10.07
CA LYS A 58 -20.64 3.99 -8.98
C LYS A 58 -19.95 4.60 -7.77
N THR A 59 -20.74 5.24 -6.93
CA THR A 59 -20.36 5.65 -5.58
C THR A 59 -20.13 4.40 -4.73
N GLY A 60 -18.87 4.02 -4.51
CA GLY A 60 -18.53 2.85 -3.71
C GLY A 60 -17.04 2.52 -3.67
N LYS A 61 -16.64 1.66 -2.73
CA LYS A 61 -15.25 1.21 -2.58
C LYS A 61 -14.81 0.44 -3.82
N GLN A 62 -13.78 0.94 -4.49
CA GLN A 62 -13.12 0.24 -5.60
C GLN A 62 -11.84 -0.45 -5.11
N THR A 63 -11.46 -1.53 -5.76
CA THR A 63 -10.23 -2.27 -5.43
C THR A 63 -9.61 -2.76 -6.72
N ILE A 64 -8.36 -2.36 -6.94
CA ILE A 64 -7.57 -2.74 -8.11
C ILE A 64 -6.55 -3.77 -7.64
N LYS A 65 -6.38 -4.85 -8.40
CA LYS A 65 -5.36 -5.86 -8.18
C LYS A 65 -4.35 -5.76 -9.32
N ILE A 66 -3.08 -5.54 -8.96
CA ILE A 66 -1.96 -5.45 -9.90
C ILE A 66 -0.86 -6.33 -9.34
N PRO A 67 -0.18 -7.15 -10.16
CA PRO A 67 1.03 -7.83 -9.72
C PRO A 67 2.16 -6.80 -9.52
N TYR A 68 2.81 -6.84 -8.36
CA TYR A 68 3.96 -6.00 -8.05
C TYR A 68 4.89 -6.71 -7.09
N SER A 69 6.17 -6.33 -7.11
CA SER A 69 7.13 -6.71 -6.08
C SER A 69 7.07 -5.75 -4.89
N GLU A 70 7.42 -6.25 -3.71
CA GLU A 70 7.44 -5.45 -2.48
C GLU A 70 8.30 -4.18 -2.63
N SER A 71 9.48 -4.31 -3.22
CA SER A 71 10.40 -3.20 -3.48
C SER A 71 9.80 -2.13 -4.43
N GLN A 72 8.98 -2.52 -5.41
CA GLN A 72 8.26 -1.57 -6.28
C GLN A 72 7.21 -0.78 -5.49
N PHE A 73 6.47 -1.46 -4.62
CA PHE A 73 5.47 -0.81 -3.79
C PHE A 73 6.11 0.19 -2.82
N ILE A 74 7.19 -0.20 -2.15
CA ILE A 74 7.92 0.68 -1.23
C ILE A 74 8.59 1.82 -1.98
N GLY A 75 9.15 1.58 -3.17
CA GLY A 75 9.74 2.63 -3.99
C GLY A 75 8.74 3.73 -4.38
N VAL A 76 7.47 3.38 -4.61
CA VAL A 76 6.43 4.35 -4.98
C VAL A 76 5.70 4.93 -3.78
N PHE A 77 5.39 4.13 -2.76
CA PHE A 77 4.54 4.54 -1.64
C PHE A 77 5.30 4.77 -0.33
N GLY A 78 6.60 4.47 -0.28
CA GLY A 78 7.43 4.49 0.93
C GLY A 78 7.19 5.67 1.88
N PRO A 79 7.28 6.93 1.39
CA PRO A 79 7.04 8.12 2.20
C PRO A 79 5.64 8.21 2.83
N TRP A 80 4.66 7.50 2.27
CA TRP A 80 3.25 7.52 2.66
C TRP A 80 2.78 6.25 3.38
N ILE A 81 3.67 5.28 3.61
CA ILE A 81 3.36 4.09 4.38
C ILE A 81 3.12 4.48 5.84
N GLN A 82 1.92 4.18 6.33
CA GLN A 82 1.57 4.43 7.73
C GLN A 82 1.85 3.21 8.60
N CYS A 83 1.64 2.02 8.06
CA CYS A 83 1.93 0.78 8.76
C CYS A 83 2.23 -0.38 7.82
N TYR A 84 3.10 -1.27 8.30
CA TYR A 84 3.28 -2.61 7.80
C TYR A 84 2.70 -3.63 8.79
N SER A 85 2.08 -4.70 8.32
CA SER A 85 1.62 -5.81 9.17
C SER A 85 2.35 -7.07 8.75
N PRO A 86 3.35 -7.58 9.50
CA PRO A 86 4.07 -8.80 9.19
C PRO A 86 3.17 -10.02 9.16
N CYS A 87 2.22 -10.12 10.10
CA CYS A 87 1.26 -11.22 10.20
C CYS A 87 0.42 -11.35 8.92
N LYS A 88 0.11 -10.21 8.28
CA LYS A 88 -0.68 -10.15 7.04
C LYS A 88 0.17 -9.94 5.79
N ARG A 89 1.49 -9.74 5.95
CA ARG A 89 2.43 -9.25 4.93
C ARG A 89 1.83 -8.11 4.10
N LYS A 90 1.28 -7.11 4.79
CA LYS A 90 0.47 -6.05 4.18
C LYS A 90 0.99 -4.68 4.57
N TYR A 91 1.29 -3.86 3.56
CA TYR A 91 1.46 -2.43 3.71
C TYR A 91 0.13 -1.70 3.60
N THR A 92 -0.05 -0.67 4.43
CA THR A 92 -1.23 0.19 4.38
C THR A 92 -0.80 1.65 4.29
N CYS A 93 -1.33 2.32 3.27
CA CYS A 93 -1.27 3.78 3.10
C CYS A 93 -2.72 4.28 3.10
N SER A 94 -3.05 5.27 3.92
CA SER A 94 -4.39 5.87 3.97
C SER A 94 -4.28 7.37 3.79
N PHE A 95 -4.81 7.89 2.68
CA PHE A 95 -4.90 9.32 2.40
C PHE A 95 -6.27 9.82 2.88
N LYS A 96 -6.28 10.71 3.88
CA LYS A 96 -7.49 11.27 4.49
C LYS A 96 -7.22 12.71 4.91
N GLY A 97 -8.26 13.55 4.94
CA GLY A 97 -8.17 14.95 5.35
C GLY A 97 -7.95 15.92 4.19
N GLN A 98 -7.66 17.18 4.52
CA GLN A 98 -7.58 18.29 3.57
C GLN A 98 -6.44 18.13 2.55
N ASP A 99 -5.35 17.49 2.94
CA ASP A 99 -4.18 17.25 2.07
C ASP A 99 -4.28 15.95 1.27
N ALA A 100 -5.36 15.18 1.41
CA ALA A 100 -5.50 13.89 0.75
C ALA A 100 -5.51 14.05 -0.78
N ASP A 101 -6.24 15.02 -1.29
CA ASP A 101 -6.36 15.27 -2.72
C ASP A 101 -5.05 15.79 -3.31
N ALA A 102 -4.35 16.68 -2.60
CA ALA A 102 -3.04 17.17 -3.01
C ALA A 102 -1.99 16.04 -3.05
N THR A 103 -1.97 15.21 -2.01
CA THR A 103 -1.07 14.06 -1.92
C THR A 103 -1.38 13.04 -3.03
N MET A 104 -2.66 12.77 -3.27
CA MET A 104 -3.08 11.87 -4.34
C MET A 104 -2.76 12.45 -5.72
N GLY A 105 -2.85 13.76 -5.92
CA GLY A 105 -2.42 14.45 -7.13
C GLY A 105 -0.92 14.28 -7.40
N MET A 106 -0.08 14.43 -6.36
CA MET A 106 1.36 14.17 -6.46
C MET A 106 1.66 12.71 -6.82
N ILE A 107 0.98 11.76 -6.17
CA ILE A 107 1.14 10.33 -6.44
C ILE A 107 0.62 9.96 -7.82
N LEU A 108 -0.48 10.53 -8.30
CA LEU A 108 -1.01 10.21 -9.63
C LEU A 108 -0.31 10.98 -10.74
N GLN A 109 0.62 11.89 -10.41
CA GLN A 109 1.25 12.83 -11.34
C GLN A 109 0.22 13.50 -12.25
N ASP A 110 -0.95 13.82 -11.68
CA ASP A 110 -2.00 14.53 -12.39
C ASP A 110 -1.65 16.02 -12.33
N ASN A 111 -0.65 16.41 -13.12
CA ASN A 111 -0.38 17.81 -13.40
C ASN A 111 -1.52 18.31 -14.26
N LYS A 112 -2.48 18.98 -13.62
CA LYS A 112 -3.55 19.72 -14.29
C LYS A 112 -2.96 20.90 -15.08
#